data_AF-A0A956NY32-F1
#
_entry.id   AF-A0A956NY32-F1
#
_cell.length_a   1.000
_cell.length_b   1.000
_cell.length_c   1.000
_cell.angle_alpha   90.00
_cell.angle_beta   90.00
_cell.angle_gamma   90.00
#
_symmetry.space_group_name_H-M   'P 1'
#
loop_
_entity.id
_entity.type
_entity.pdbx_description
1 polymer ?
#
loop_
_entity_poly.entity_id
_entity_poly.type
_entity_poly.pdbx_seq_one_letter_code
_entity_poly.pdbx_strand_id
1 'polypeptide(L)'
;MKSIDLFFSKLFWQVVPFPLVVLLVVLLVVLWRFWLVDWWKKGGIKRVVTASVTSLVLCFGVIVLLGLSPQSKLPFGQKIEAIEMEQAEIKEQKRVKKEQEERDRELIKELLEAINVANTLRPQMNELATQTITTDWLATYRAKISELSNKEERESYTERFDTIERHFYPDNS
;
A
#
# COMPACT_ATOMS: atom_id res chain seq x y z
N MET A 1 -17.13 -11.60 9.30
CA MET A 1 -16.75 -12.67 10.23
C MET A 1 -15.24 -12.71 10.55
N LYS A 2 -14.32 -12.64 9.56
CA LYS A 2 -12.86 -12.62 9.79
C LYS A 2 -12.31 -11.52 10.72
N SER A 3 -12.96 -10.35 10.77
CA SER A 3 -12.48 -9.21 11.58
C SER A 3 -12.63 -9.43 13.08
N ILE A 4 -13.60 -10.25 13.49
CA ILE A 4 -13.92 -10.53 14.90
C ILE A 4 -12.90 -11.52 15.48
N ASP A 5 -12.52 -12.54 14.70
CA ASP A 5 -11.51 -13.53 15.10
C ASP A 5 -10.13 -12.91 15.35
N LEU A 6 -9.73 -11.93 14.53
CA LEU A 6 -8.48 -11.17 14.71
C LEU A 6 -8.50 -10.30 15.97
N PHE A 7 -9.66 -9.75 16.33
CA PHE A 7 -9.84 -8.91 17.51
C PHE A 7 -9.75 -9.74 18.79
N PHE A 8 -10.42 -10.91 18.82
CA PHE A 8 -10.35 -11.83 19.95
C PHE A 8 -8.98 -12.48 20.11
N SER A 9 -8.29 -12.81 19.01
CA SER A 9 -6.92 -13.36 19.05
C SER A 9 -5.93 -12.38 19.71
N LYS A 10 -6.02 -11.08 19.38
CA LYS A 10 -5.22 -10.03 20.02
C LYS A 10 -5.56 -9.85 21.49
N LEU A 11 -6.84 -9.85 21.84
CA LEU A 11 -7.30 -9.72 23.23
C LEU A 11 -6.89 -10.92 24.08
N PHE A 12 -6.98 -12.13 23.53
CA PHE A 12 -6.60 -13.36 24.20
C PHE A 12 -5.11 -13.37 24.56
N TRP A 13 -4.24 -12.96 23.63
CA TRP A 13 -2.79 -12.85 23.90
C TRP A 13 -2.43 -11.82 24.97
N GLN A 14 -3.25 -10.78 25.13
CA GLN A 14 -3.01 -9.74 26.12
C GLN A 14 -3.55 -10.09 27.51
N VAL A 15 -4.63 -10.88 27.59
CA VAL A 15 -5.28 -11.23 28.86
C VAL A 15 -4.75 -12.53 29.46
N VAL A 16 -4.36 -13.52 28.64
CA VAL A 16 -3.79 -14.82 29.10
C VAL A 16 -2.58 -14.73 30.03
N PRO A 17 -1.61 -13.80 29.88
CA PRO A 17 -0.49 -13.74 30.82
C PRO A 17 -0.94 -13.31 32.24
N PHE A 18 -2.06 -12.60 32.37
CA PHE A 18 -2.51 -12.07 33.65
C PHE A 18 -2.92 -13.16 34.67
N PRO A 19 -3.86 -14.09 34.36
CA PRO A 19 -4.20 -15.16 35.28
C PRO A 19 -3.02 -16.13 35.50
N LEU A 20 -2.14 -16.29 34.51
CA LEU A 20 -0.95 -17.14 34.65
C LEU A 20 0.04 -16.56 35.66
N VAL A 21 0.29 -15.25 35.60
CA VAL A 21 1.13 -14.52 36.56
C VAL A 21 0.49 -14.52 37.95
N VAL A 22 -0.82 -14.29 38.04
CA VAL A 22 -1.55 -14.34 39.32
C VAL A 22 -1.46 -15.73 39.95
N LEU A 23 -1.65 -16.80 39.17
CA LEU A 23 -1.50 -18.16 39.64
C LEU A 23 -0.07 -18.44 40.14
N LEU A 24 0.93 -17.96 39.40
CA LEU A 24 2.34 -18.07 39.76
C LEU A 24 2.63 -17.35 41.08
N VAL A 25 2.12 -16.13 41.27
CA VAL A 25 2.28 -15.35 42.51
C VAL A 25 1.59 -16.04 43.68
N VAL A 26 0.38 -16.56 43.49
CA VAL A 26 -0.35 -17.30 44.54
C VAL A 26 0.42 -18.56 44.95
N LEU A 27 0.91 -19.34 43.98
CA LEU A 27 1.76 -20.49 44.23
C LEU A 27 3.06 -20.09 44.94
N LEU A 28 3.66 -18.97 44.56
CA LEU A 28 4.86 -18.43 45.21
C LEU A 28 4.60 -18.05 46.67
N VAL A 29 3.48 -17.41 46.97
CA VAL A 29 3.10 -17.04 48.34
C VAL A 29 2.83 -18.28 49.20
N VAL A 30 2.15 -19.29 48.64
CA VAL A 30 1.91 -20.57 49.32
C VAL A 30 3.22 -21.30 49.59
N LEU A 31 4.10 -21.37 48.58
CA LEU A 31 5.44 -21.92 48.73
C LEU A 31 6.22 -21.16 49.79
N TRP A 32 6.22 -19.83 49.76
CA TRP A 32 6.91 -18.96 50.73
C TRP A 32 6.46 -19.17 52.17
N ARG A 33 5.15 -19.39 52.40
CA ARG A 33 4.62 -19.72 53.73
C ARG A 33 5.11 -21.07 54.25
N PHE A 34 5.17 -22.10 53.40
CA PHE A 34 5.77 -23.38 53.76
C PHE A 34 7.30 -23.26 53.94
N TRP A 35 7.94 -22.41 53.13
CA TRP A 35 9.38 -22.17 53.10
C TRP A 35 9.94 -21.53 54.37
N LEU A 36 9.28 -20.50 54.90
CA LEU A 36 9.73 -19.76 56.08
C LEU A 36 9.81 -20.65 57.33
N VAL A 37 8.84 -21.56 57.46
CA VAL A 37 8.79 -22.54 58.56
C VAL A 37 9.90 -23.58 58.44
N ASP A 38 10.24 -23.98 57.21
CA ASP A 38 11.22 -25.03 56.92
C ASP A 38 12.67 -24.49 56.91
N TRP A 39 12.87 -23.23 56.54
CA TRP A 39 14.17 -22.55 56.52
C TRP A 39 14.74 -22.34 57.93
N TRP A 40 13.88 -22.11 58.92
CA TRP A 40 14.26 -22.06 60.33
C TRP A 40 14.75 -23.42 60.88
N LYS A 41 14.37 -24.54 60.26
CA LYS A 41 14.65 -25.90 60.77
C LYS A 41 15.73 -26.69 60.00
N LYS A 42 16.23 -26.22 58.84
CA LYS A 42 17.07 -27.05 57.94
C LYS A 42 18.49 -26.52 57.70
N GLY A 43 19.43 -27.46 57.60
CA GLY A 43 20.88 -27.27 57.38
C GLY A 43 21.28 -26.80 55.96
N GLY A 44 22.56 -26.44 55.81
CA GLY A 44 23.10 -25.59 54.73
C GLY A 44 22.76 -25.97 53.28
N ILE A 45 22.71 -27.26 52.92
CA ILE A 45 22.44 -27.68 51.52
C ILE A 45 21.03 -27.29 51.09
N LYS A 46 20.05 -27.40 51.99
CA LYS A 46 18.67 -27.00 51.69
C LYS A 46 18.53 -25.49 51.57
N ARG A 47 19.45 -24.69 52.14
CA ARG A 47 19.51 -23.21 52.01
C ARG A 47 20.06 -22.74 50.65
N VAL A 48 20.95 -23.53 50.05
CA VAL A 48 21.53 -23.21 48.73
C VAL A 48 20.54 -23.48 47.61
N VAL A 49 19.90 -24.65 47.63
CA VAL A 49 18.86 -25.00 46.63
C VAL A 49 17.72 -23.98 46.64
N THR A 50 17.36 -23.51 47.83
CA THR A 50 16.32 -22.51 48.04
C THR A 50 16.71 -21.13 47.51
N ALA A 51 17.93 -20.66 47.78
CA ALA A 51 18.44 -19.41 47.21
C ALA A 51 18.53 -19.45 45.66
N SER A 52 18.88 -20.60 45.08
CA SER A 52 18.91 -20.76 43.63
C SER A 52 17.51 -20.68 43.01
N VAL A 53 16.50 -21.28 43.65
CA VAL A 53 15.11 -21.24 43.16
C VAL A 53 14.53 -19.82 43.26
N THR A 54 14.80 -19.09 44.35
CA THR A 54 14.31 -17.70 44.48
C THR A 54 15.00 -16.76 43.50
N SER A 55 16.30 -16.95 43.25
CA SER A 55 17.03 -16.22 42.20
C SER A 55 16.42 -16.45 40.81
N LEU A 56 16.07 -17.71 40.49
CA LEU A 56 15.44 -18.05 39.21
C LEU A 56 14.08 -17.38 39.04
N VAL A 57 13.27 -17.36 40.10
CA VAL A 57 11.96 -16.68 40.11
C VAL A 57 12.10 -15.18 39.94
N LEU A 58 13.06 -14.55 40.63
CA LEU A 58 13.33 -13.12 40.48
C LEU A 58 13.77 -12.77 39.06
N CYS A 59 14.67 -13.56 38.47
CA CYS A 59 15.06 -13.41 37.07
C CYS A 59 13.86 -13.53 36.13
N PHE A 60 12.99 -14.52 36.35
CA PHE A 60 11.77 -14.68 35.55
C PHE A 60 10.80 -13.50 35.72
N GLY A 61 10.65 -12.98 36.94
CA GLY A 61 9.84 -11.80 37.24
C GLY A 61 10.35 -10.56 36.53
N VAL A 62 11.66 -10.34 36.49
CA VAL A 62 12.27 -9.22 35.75
C VAL A 62 12.04 -9.36 34.24
N ILE A 63 12.15 -10.57 33.67
CA ILE A 63 11.88 -10.81 32.24
C ILE A 63 10.41 -10.51 31.91
N VAL A 64 9.46 -10.93 32.75
CA VAL A 64 8.03 -10.67 32.56
C VAL A 64 7.72 -9.17 32.69
N LEU A 65 8.31 -8.48 33.66
CA LEU A 65 8.16 -7.02 33.84
C LEU A 65 8.75 -6.23 32.67
N LEU A 66 9.89 -6.67 32.10
CA LEU A 66 10.46 -6.08 30.89
C LEU A 66 9.56 -6.30 29.66
N GLY A 67 8.95 -7.49 29.54
CA GLY A 67 7.98 -7.80 28.48
C GLY A 67 6.71 -6.96 28.55
N LEU A 68 6.22 -6.66 29.75
CA LEU A 68 5.03 -5.81 30.00
C LEU A 68 5.32 -4.30 29.96
N SER A 69 6.60 -3.87 29.92
CA SER A 69 6.92 -2.45 29.83
C SER A 69 6.46 -1.88 28.48
N PRO A 70 5.77 -0.72 28.44
CA PRO A 70 5.29 -0.12 27.20
C PRO A 70 6.42 0.34 26.26
N GLN A 71 7.68 0.25 26.68
CA GLN A 71 8.87 0.43 25.83
C GLN A 71 9.16 -0.80 24.94
N SER A 72 8.53 -1.96 25.18
CA SER A 72 8.64 -3.15 24.32
C SER A 72 7.69 -3.10 23.11
N LYS A 73 7.11 -1.94 22.80
CA LYS A 73 6.74 -1.61 21.41
C LYS A 73 8.04 -1.59 20.62
N LEU A 74 8.51 -2.78 20.24
CA LEU A 74 9.46 -2.97 19.15
C LEU A 74 9.04 -2.00 18.02
N PRO A 75 10.00 -1.34 17.36
CA PRO A 75 9.74 -0.27 16.38
C PRO A 75 9.08 -0.76 15.08
N PHE A 76 8.31 -1.86 15.14
CA PHE A 76 7.46 -2.35 14.07
C PHE A 76 6.24 -1.45 13.86
N GLY A 77 5.71 -0.77 14.89
CA GLY A 77 4.53 0.10 14.73
C GLY A 77 4.75 1.28 13.77
N GLN A 78 5.87 2.00 13.93
CA GLN A 78 6.24 3.11 13.05
C GLN A 78 6.60 2.65 11.63
N LYS A 79 7.24 1.48 11.50
CA LYS A 79 7.54 0.90 10.19
C LYS A 79 6.28 0.43 9.47
N ILE A 80 5.30 -0.13 10.19
CA ILE A 80 4.02 -0.56 9.60
C ILE A 80 3.21 0.64 9.11
N GLU A 81 3.14 1.73 9.89
CA GLU A 81 2.42 2.95 9.50
C GLU A 81 3.08 3.65 8.30
N ALA A 82 4.41 3.69 8.26
CA ALA A 82 5.16 4.19 7.09
C ALA A 82 4.93 3.32 5.84
N ILE A 83 4.95 1.98 5.98
CA ILE A 83 4.67 1.06 4.87
C ILE A 83 3.21 1.18 4.40
N GLU A 84 2.26 1.41 5.32
CA GLU A 84 0.84 1.56 4.97
C GLU A 84 0.57 2.86 4.21
N MET A 85 1.22 3.97 4.59
CA MET A 85 1.19 5.22 3.83
C MET A 85 1.84 5.07 2.45
N GLU A 86 3.01 4.44 2.37
CA GLU A 86 3.70 4.21 1.10
C GLU A 86 2.86 3.30 0.16
N GLN A 87 2.18 2.29 0.71
CA GLN A 87 1.26 1.45 -0.06
C GLN A 87 -0.02 2.18 -0.49
N ALA A 88 -0.52 3.13 0.30
CA ALA A 88 -1.65 3.97 -0.07
C ALA A 88 -1.28 4.90 -1.23
N GLU A 89 -0.12 5.54 -1.15
CA GLU A 89 0.41 6.42 -2.21
C GLU A 89 0.66 5.64 -3.51
N ILE A 90 1.26 4.45 -3.45
CA ILE A 90 1.46 3.60 -4.64
C ILE A 90 0.12 3.15 -5.23
N LYS A 91 -0.89 2.87 -4.42
CA LYS A 91 -2.23 2.49 -4.91
C LYS A 91 -2.91 3.67 -5.61
N GLU A 92 -2.78 4.87 -5.07
CA GLU A 92 -3.35 6.08 -5.64
C GLU A 92 -2.65 6.45 -6.94
N GLN A 93 -1.31 6.46 -6.98
CA GLN A 93 -0.54 6.67 -8.21
C GLN A 93 -0.89 5.63 -9.29
N LYS A 94 -1.07 4.35 -8.92
CA LYS A 94 -1.50 3.31 -9.86
C LYS A 94 -2.91 3.53 -10.40
N ARG A 95 -3.82 4.11 -9.61
CA ARG A 95 -5.17 4.46 -10.09
C ARG A 95 -5.11 5.60 -11.08
N VAL A 96 -4.42 6.69 -10.73
CA VAL A 96 -4.23 7.85 -11.62
C VAL A 96 -3.58 7.44 -12.94
N LYS A 97 -2.55 6.58 -12.89
CA LYS A 97 -1.90 6.08 -14.09
C LYS A 97 -2.83 5.24 -14.98
N LYS A 98 -3.66 4.37 -14.37
CA LYS A 98 -4.65 3.58 -15.13
C LYS A 98 -5.72 4.45 -15.77
N GLU A 99 -6.22 5.43 -15.04
CA GLU A 99 -7.20 6.39 -15.57
C GLU A 99 -6.61 7.20 -16.74
N GLN A 100 -5.34 7.60 -16.63
CA GLN A 100 -4.64 8.27 -17.73
C GLN A 100 -4.45 7.34 -18.94
N GLU A 101 -4.07 6.07 -18.73
CA GLU A 101 -3.93 5.08 -19.80
C GLU A 101 -5.27 4.74 -20.49
N GLU A 102 -6.39 4.80 -19.77
CA GLU A 102 -7.73 4.63 -20.34
C GLU A 102 -8.12 5.85 -21.18
N ARG A 103 -7.91 7.07 -20.68
CA ARG A 103 -8.12 8.30 -21.46
C ARG A 103 -7.27 8.34 -22.73
N ASP A 104 -5.99 8.00 -22.63
CA ASP A 104 -5.10 7.97 -23.80
C ASP A 104 -5.59 6.94 -24.84
N ARG A 105 -6.10 5.77 -24.41
CA ARG A 105 -6.69 4.78 -25.33
C ARG A 105 -7.93 5.30 -26.06
N GLU A 106 -8.80 6.02 -25.36
CA GLU A 106 -9.98 6.64 -25.97
C GLU A 106 -9.59 7.71 -26.98
N LEU A 107 -8.66 8.60 -26.62
CA LEU A 107 -8.12 9.63 -27.52
C LEU A 107 -7.46 9.03 -28.76
N ILE A 108 -6.64 7.99 -28.59
CA ILE A 108 -5.99 7.28 -29.70
C ILE A 108 -7.04 6.68 -30.65
N LYS A 109 -8.10 6.09 -30.10
CA LYS A 109 -9.18 5.50 -30.92
C LYS A 109 -9.87 6.57 -31.75
N GLU A 110 -10.20 7.71 -31.16
CA GLU A 110 -10.80 8.84 -31.87
C GLU A 110 -9.87 9.42 -32.95
N LEU A 111 -8.57 9.54 -32.66
CA LEU A 111 -7.57 10.02 -33.62
C LEU A 111 -7.43 9.06 -34.81
N LEU A 112 -7.44 7.75 -34.56
CA LEU A 112 -7.40 6.74 -35.62
C LEU A 112 -8.66 6.76 -36.49
N GLU A 113 -9.84 6.93 -35.89
CA GLU A 113 -11.09 7.05 -36.63
C GLU A 113 -11.09 8.31 -37.51
N ALA A 114 -10.63 9.44 -36.97
CA ALA A 114 -10.48 10.68 -37.72
C ALA A 114 -9.50 10.55 -38.90
N ILE A 115 -8.36 9.90 -38.70
CA ILE A 115 -7.41 9.60 -39.78
C ILE A 115 -8.04 8.68 -40.83
N ASN A 116 -8.84 7.70 -40.42
CA ASN A 116 -9.54 6.82 -41.35
C ASN A 116 -10.54 7.61 -42.21
N VAL A 117 -11.32 8.51 -41.61
CA VAL A 117 -12.21 9.43 -42.33
C VAL A 117 -11.43 10.30 -43.33
N ALA A 118 -10.31 10.89 -42.91
CA ALA A 118 -9.48 11.67 -43.82
C ALA A 118 -8.95 10.82 -44.98
N ASN A 119 -8.51 9.59 -44.73
CA ASN A 119 -8.00 8.67 -45.75
C ASN A 119 -9.06 8.17 -46.72
N THR A 120 -10.31 7.97 -46.28
CA THR A 120 -11.42 7.56 -47.17
C THR A 120 -11.87 8.69 -48.07
N LEU A 121 -11.79 9.94 -47.59
CA LEU A 121 -12.12 11.15 -48.34
C LEU A 121 -10.98 11.61 -49.26
N ARG A 122 -9.74 11.24 -48.94
CA ARG A 122 -8.52 11.57 -49.69
C ARG A 122 -8.61 11.32 -51.21
N PRO A 123 -9.04 10.14 -51.70
CA PRO A 123 -9.14 9.89 -53.14
C PRO A 123 -10.36 10.57 -53.80
N GLN A 124 -11.35 11.04 -53.02
CA GLN A 124 -12.59 11.56 -53.56
C GLN A 124 -12.52 13.06 -53.89
N MET A 125 -11.69 13.83 -53.17
CA MET A 125 -11.48 15.29 -53.30
C MET A 125 -12.73 16.05 -53.80
N ASN A 126 -13.88 15.74 -53.21
CA ASN A 126 -15.17 16.33 -53.55
C ASN A 126 -15.51 17.42 -52.53
N GLU A 127 -16.57 18.19 -52.79
CA GLU A 127 -17.03 19.25 -51.90
C GLU A 127 -17.37 18.73 -50.49
N LEU A 128 -17.81 17.47 -50.39
CA LEU A 128 -18.05 16.78 -49.13
C LEU A 128 -16.75 16.60 -48.31
N ALA A 129 -15.64 16.28 -48.97
CA ALA A 129 -14.35 16.09 -48.30
C ALA A 129 -13.82 17.39 -47.69
N THR A 130 -13.93 18.52 -48.40
CA THR A 130 -13.50 19.84 -47.91
C THR A 130 -14.48 20.45 -46.90
N GLN A 131 -15.77 20.08 -46.94
CA GLN A 131 -16.73 20.42 -45.89
C GLN A 131 -16.54 19.60 -44.61
N THR A 132 -16.00 18.37 -44.72
CA THR A 132 -15.79 17.48 -43.58
C THR A 132 -14.43 17.73 -42.91
N ILE A 133 -13.35 17.82 -43.68
CA ILE A 133 -12.00 18.07 -43.19
C ILE A 133 -11.77 19.58 -43.22
N THR A 134 -12.29 20.29 -42.22
CA THR A 134 -12.12 21.75 -42.08
C THR A 134 -10.88 22.11 -41.25
N THR A 135 -10.47 23.38 -41.27
CA THR A 135 -9.41 23.90 -40.37
C THR A 135 -9.79 23.76 -38.89
N ASP A 136 -11.07 23.94 -38.55
CA ASP A 136 -11.58 23.77 -37.19
C ASP A 136 -11.56 22.30 -36.75
N TRP A 137 -11.83 21.38 -37.69
CA TRP A 137 -11.70 19.94 -37.47
C TRP A 137 -10.24 19.59 -37.16
N LEU A 138 -9.28 20.08 -37.96
CA LEU A 138 -7.85 19.87 -37.72
C LEU A 138 -7.39 20.46 -36.37
N ALA A 139 -7.85 21.66 -36.02
CA ALA A 139 -7.55 22.29 -34.73
C ALA A 139 -8.07 21.47 -33.54
N THR A 140 -9.29 20.91 -33.66
CA THR A 140 -9.89 20.06 -32.63
C THR A 140 -9.05 18.82 -32.36
N TYR A 141 -8.55 18.15 -33.42
CA TYR A 141 -7.71 16.97 -33.23
C TYR A 141 -6.29 17.33 -32.80
N ARG A 142 -5.73 18.48 -33.20
CA ARG A 142 -4.46 18.97 -32.63
C ARG A 142 -4.53 19.20 -31.12
N ALA A 143 -5.65 19.75 -30.63
CA ALA A 143 -5.88 19.88 -29.19
C ALA A 143 -5.90 18.50 -28.51
N LYS A 144 -6.64 17.53 -29.06
CA LYS A 144 -6.67 16.14 -28.54
C LYS A 144 -5.30 15.44 -28.59
N ILE A 145 -4.50 15.69 -29.61
CA ILE A 145 -3.12 15.17 -29.68
C ILE A 145 -2.30 15.75 -28.53
N SER A 146 -2.43 17.05 -28.22
CA SER A 146 -1.66 17.67 -27.13
C SER A 146 -1.96 17.07 -25.74
N GLU A 147 -3.16 16.51 -25.56
CA GLU A 147 -3.64 15.88 -24.32
C GLU A 147 -3.05 14.46 -24.08
N LEU A 148 -2.48 13.81 -25.09
CA LEU A 148 -1.86 12.49 -24.93
C LEU A 148 -0.67 12.56 -23.98
N SER A 149 -0.59 11.60 -23.05
CA SER A 149 0.50 11.56 -22.08
C SER A 149 1.85 11.16 -22.70
N ASN A 150 1.84 10.33 -23.75
CA ASN A 150 3.03 9.81 -24.40
C ASN A 150 3.57 10.79 -25.46
N LYS A 151 4.82 11.24 -25.27
CA LYS A 151 5.49 12.16 -26.20
C LYS A 151 5.65 11.58 -27.61
N GLU A 152 6.02 10.32 -27.74
CA GLU A 152 6.24 9.68 -29.05
C GLU A 152 4.93 9.56 -29.84
N GLU A 153 3.82 9.26 -29.16
CA GLU A 153 2.50 9.21 -29.78
C GLU A 153 2.07 10.61 -30.24
N ARG A 154 2.32 11.65 -29.44
CA ARG A 154 2.04 13.04 -29.84
C ARG A 154 2.76 13.43 -31.11
N GLU A 155 4.06 13.14 -31.20
CA GLU A 155 4.86 13.45 -32.38
C GLU A 155 4.35 12.67 -33.61
N SER A 156 4.08 11.37 -33.44
CA SER A 156 3.55 10.50 -34.50
C SER A 156 2.17 10.94 -35.02
N TYR A 157 1.23 11.29 -34.14
CA TYR A 157 -0.09 11.77 -34.56
C TYR A 157 -0.03 13.19 -35.13
N THR A 158 0.86 14.05 -34.64
CA THR A 158 1.07 15.39 -35.22
C THR A 158 1.52 15.26 -36.67
N GLU A 159 2.53 14.44 -36.96
CA GLU A 159 3.03 14.23 -38.32
C GLU A 159 1.94 13.68 -39.28
N ARG A 160 1.10 12.77 -38.77
CA ARG A 160 -0.02 12.21 -39.54
C ARG A 160 -1.07 13.26 -39.88
N PHE A 161 -1.41 14.13 -38.94
CA PHE A 161 -2.36 15.22 -39.16
C PHE A 161 -1.76 16.34 -40.03
N ASP A 162 -0.46 16.61 -39.93
CA ASP A 162 0.24 17.54 -40.84
C ASP A 162 0.26 17.00 -42.28
N THR A 163 0.32 15.68 -42.45
CA THR A 163 0.21 15.03 -43.77
C THR A 163 -1.20 15.16 -44.35
N ILE A 164 -2.24 15.08 -43.50
CA ILE A 164 -3.62 15.32 -43.90
C ILE A 164 -3.79 16.80 -44.29
N GLU A 165 -3.36 17.73 -43.45
CA GLU A 165 -3.45 19.17 -43.71
C GLU A 165 -2.77 19.55 -45.02
N ARG A 166 -1.52 19.12 -45.25
CA ARG A 166 -0.81 19.36 -46.52
C ARG A 166 -1.54 18.84 -47.75
N HIS A 167 -2.35 17.79 -47.59
CA HIS A 167 -3.10 17.21 -48.71
C HIS A 167 -4.39 17.98 -49.02
N PHE A 168 -5.10 18.46 -48.01
CA PHE A 168 -6.37 19.19 -48.19
C PHE A 168 -6.19 20.71 -48.30
N TYR A 169 -5.10 21.24 -47.72
CA TYR A 169 -4.77 22.65 -47.62
C TYR A 169 -3.28 22.90 -47.91
N PRO A 170 -2.81 22.66 -49.14
CA PRO A 170 -1.40 22.85 -49.51
C PRO A 170 -0.93 24.31 -49.38
N ASP A 171 -1.86 25.28 -49.44
CA ASP A 171 -1.55 26.71 -49.33
C ASP A 171 -1.40 27.21 -47.88
N ASN A 172 -1.73 26.37 -46.88
CA ASN A 172 -1.63 26.70 -45.46
C ASN A 172 -0.37 26.13 -44.78
N SER A 173 0.49 25.41 -45.51
CA SER A 173 1.71 24.78 -44.99
C SER A 173 2.96 25.64 -45.12
#